data_AF-A0A5N6ZFV6-F1
#
_entry.id   AF-A0A5N6ZFV6-F1
#
_cell.length_a   1.000
_cell.length_b   1.000
_cell.length_c   1.000
_cell.angle_alpha   90.00
_cell.angle_beta   90.00
_cell.angle_gamma   90.00
#
_symmetry.space_group_name_H-M   'P 1'
#
loop_
_entity.id
_entity.type
_entity.pdbx_description
1 polymer ?
#
loop_
_entity_poly.entity_id
_entity_poly.type
_entity_poly.pdbx_seq_one_letter_code
_entity_poly.pdbx_strand_id
1 'polypeptide(L)'
;TSLQSQASIISNNLLSVSDHLSENSDLLTALVAYPGPEYPGRTQSNTLEQLLRTKLDPRVEDWVGRGRKAGVSALEDRGALAEGELAELWDWAPVEANLEARRRNWGGNFTLEEREAGVGSVVTGLVRVLEDEGSESESESEGEEEEMEVVGVRRQSAGAGFEFDIASVSVQQLQTVGEPAVSLEEILRFMTTGVAPGKR
;
A
#
# COMPACT_ATOMS: atom_id res chain seq x y z
N THR A 1 8.66 -3.51 15.76
CA THR A 1 7.40 -2.75 15.93
C THR A 1 7.56 -1.22 15.91
N SER A 2 8.53 -0.60 16.61
CA SER A 2 8.65 0.89 16.64
C SER A 2 9.02 1.55 15.29
N LEU A 3 9.97 0.98 14.53
CA LEU A 3 10.40 1.56 13.23
C LEU A 3 9.27 1.53 12.19
N GLN A 4 8.51 0.45 12.12
CA GLN A 4 7.35 0.33 11.22
C GLN A 4 6.26 1.35 11.57
N SER A 5 6.00 1.55 12.87
CA SER A 5 5.08 2.59 13.33
C SER A 5 5.56 4.00 12.95
N GLN A 6 6.85 4.30 13.16
CA GLN A 6 7.45 5.58 12.75
C GLN A 6 7.38 5.77 11.23
N ALA A 7 7.68 4.74 10.44
CA ALA A 7 7.59 4.77 8.98
C ALA A 7 6.15 5.03 8.51
N SER A 8 5.15 4.42 9.18
CA SER A 8 3.74 4.67 8.91
C SER A 8 3.34 6.12 9.22
N ILE A 9 3.78 6.67 10.36
CA ILE A 9 3.52 8.07 10.73
C ILE A 9 4.14 9.02 9.71
N ILE A 10 5.40 8.78 9.33
CA ILE A 10 6.09 9.62 8.33
C ILE A 10 5.38 9.52 6.98
N SER A 11 4.97 8.33 6.54
CA SER A 11 4.22 8.14 5.30
C SER A 11 2.94 8.96 5.27
N ASN A 12 2.14 8.91 6.34
CA ASN A 12 0.90 9.69 6.45
C ASN A 12 1.16 11.21 6.41
N ASN A 13 2.22 11.67 7.08
CA ASN A 13 2.60 13.09 7.05
C ASN A 13 3.05 13.53 5.65
N LEU A 14 3.85 12.71 4.96
CA LEU A 14 4.30 13.01 3.60
C LEU A 14 3.14 13.01 2.60
N LEU A 15 2.18 12.10 2.75
CA LEU A 15 0.95 12.10 1.95
C LEU A 15 0.15 13.38 2.15
N SER A 16 -0.08 13.79 3.40
CA SER A 16 -0.79 15.04 3.72
C SER A 16 -0.07 16.27 3.16
N VAL A 17 1.26 16.36 3.28
CA VAL A 17 2.04 17.47 2.70
C VAL A 17 1.97 17.46 1.18
N SER A 18 2.06 16.29 0.55
CA SER A 18 1.95 16.15 -0.90
C SER A 18 0.57 16.60 -1.40
N ASP A 19 -0.49 16.26 -0.68
CA ASP A 19 -1.86 16.65 -1.01
C ASP A 19 -1.99 18.18 -1.00
N HIS A 20 -1.58 18.82 0.10
CA HIS A 20 -1.60 20.28 0.22
C HIS A 20 -0.74 21.00 -0.82
N LEU A 21 0.43 20.46 -1.18
CA LEU A 21 1.27 21.03 -2.24
C LEU A 21 0.62 20.90 -3.62
N SER A 22 -0.12 19.81 -3.86
CA SER A 22 -0.83 19.57 -5.12
C SER A 22 -2.06 20.46 -5.26
N GLU A 23 -2.87 20.59 -4.21
CA GLU A 23 -4.04 21.47 -4.14
C GLU A 23 -3.69 22.94 -4.41
N ASN A 24 -2.51 23.37 -3.92
CA ASN A 24 -2.04 24.76 -4.05
C ASN A 24 -0.97 24.95 -5.14
N SER A 25 -0.79 23.95 -6.02
CA SER A 25 0.30 23.94 -7.00
C SER A 25 0.30 25.16 -7.94
N ASP A 26 -0.87 25.60 -8.40
CA ASP A 26 -1.02 26.79 -9.25
C ASP A 26 -0.55 28.07 -8.54
N LEU A 27 -0.93 28.26 -7.28
CA LEU A 27 -0.53 29.42 -6.47
C LEU A 27 0.97 29.39 -6.17
N LEU A 28 1.48 28.23 -5.74
CA LEU A 28 2.88 28.06 -5.35
C LEU A 28 3.82 28.22 -6.54
N THR A 29 3.41 27.79 -7.74
CA THR A 29 4.19 27.96 -8.98
C THR A 29 4.24 29.43 -9.42
N ALA A 30 3.19 30.20 -9.16
CA ALA A 30 3.15 31.63 -9.48
C ALA A 30 3.95 32.50 -8.49
N LEU A 31 4.25 31.99 -7.29
CA LEU A 31 4.90 32.75 -6.23
C LEU A 31 6.43 32.64 -6.31
N VAL A 32 7.12 33.79 -6.19
CA VAL A 32 8.59 33.84 -6.13
C VAL A 32 9.01 34.30 -4.74
N ALA A 33 9.80 33.49 -4.05
CA ALA A 33 10.35 33.81 -2.74
C ALA A 33 11.62 34.67 -2.87
N TYR A 34 11.67 35.78 -2.13
CA TYR A 34 12.85 36.63 -1.99
C TYR A 34 13.04 37.04 -0.51
N PRO A 35 14.28 37.30 -0.06
CA PRO A 35 14.51 37.76 1.30
C PRO A 35 13.88 39.14 1.53
N GLY A 36 13.23 39.32 2.70
CA GLY A 36 12.74 40.63 3.10
C GLY A 36 13.88 41.63 3.35
N PRO A 37 13.59 42.94 3.39
CA PRO A 37 14.59 43.99 3.61
C PRO A 37 15.28 43.91 4.98
N GLU A 38 14.65 43.25 5.95
CA GLU A 38 15.18 43.03 7.30
C GLU A 38 16.20 41.87 7.37
N TYR A 39 16.31 41.06 6.31
CA TYR A 39 17.21 39.90 6.33
C TYR A 39 18.67 40.35 6.27
N PRO A 40 19.57 39.81 7.12
CA PRO A 40 20.97 40.23 7.19
C PRO A 40 21.82 39.66 6.03
N GLY A 41 21.56 40.13 4.80
CA GLY A 41 22.20 39.60 3.58
C GLY A 41 23.72 39.77 3.53
N ARG A 42 24.29 40.75 4.24
CA ARG A 42 25.75 40.99 4.25
C ARG A 42 26.52 40.02 5.14
N THR A 43 25.90 39.51 6.21
CA THR A 43 26.57 38.61 7.17
C THR A 43 26.19 37.15 6.94
N GLN A 44 24.99 36.89 6.40
CA GLN A 44 24.38 35.58 6.28
C GLN A 44 23.99 35.22 4.82
N SER A 45 24.79 35.66 3.84
CA SER A 45 24.55 35.34 2.42
C SER A 45 24.56 33.83 2.14
N ASN A 46 25.52 33.09 2.70
CA ASN A 46 25.66 31.65 2.45
C ASN A 46 24.45 30.85 2.99
N THR A 47 23.92 31.21 4.16
CA THR A 47 22.71 30.57 4.70
C THR A 47 21.48 30.88 3.86
N LEU A 48 21.37 32.08 3.31
CA LEU A 48 20.29 32.44 2.40
C LEU A 48 20.33 31.61 1.12
N GLU A 49 21.51 31.47 0.53
CA GLU A 49 21.71 30.64 -0.67
C GLU A 49 21.35 29.17 -0.42
N GLN A 50 21.64 28.65 0.78
CA GLN A 50 21.24 27.29 1.17
C GLN A 50 19.73 27.14 1.36
N LEU A 51 19.05 28.13 1.96
CA LEU A 51 17.61 28.09 2.20
C LEU A 51 16.79 28.25 0.92
N LEU A 52 17.22 29.12 0.00
CA LEU A 52 16.54 29.37 -1.27
C LEU A 52 17.02 28.44 -2.40
N ARG A 53 17.81 27.42 -2.07
CA ARG A 53 18.30 26.45 -3.05
C ARG A 53 17.13 25.60 -3.57
N THR A 54 16.89 25.69 -4.87
CA THR A 54 15.93 24.82 -5.59
C THR A 54 16.58 23.59 -6.21
N LYS A 55 17.92 23.53 -6.22
CA LYS A 55 18.67 22.39 -6.75
C LYS A 55 18.51 21.17 -5.84
N LEU A 56 18.09 20.05 -6.43
CA LEU A 56 17.95 18.75 -5.78
C LEU A 56 19.25 18.29 -5.10
N ASP A 57 19.13 17.38 -4.14
CA ASP A 57 20.29 16.69 -3.55
C ASP A 57 20.97 15.83 -4.64
N PRO A 58 22.32 15.82 -4.75
CA PRO A 58 23.03 14.98 -5.71
C PRO A 58 22.56 13.52 -5.75
N ARG A 59 22.23 12.93 -4.59
CA ARG A 59 21.71 11.55 -4.53
C ARG A 59 20.37 11.41 -5.25
N VAL A 60 19.51 12.42 -5.13
CA VAL A 60 18.20 12.48 -5.80
C VAL A 60 18.38 12.75 -7.29
N GLU A 61 19.33 13.61 -7.67
CA GLU A 61 19.68 13.86 -9.08
C GLU A 61 20.13 12.56 -9.78
N ASP A 62 20.99 11.77 -9.14
CA ASP A 62 21.43 10.48 -9.66
C ASP A 62 20.27 9.49 -9.79
N TRP A 63 19.36 9.46 -8.82
CA TRP A 63 18.18 8.61 -8.86
C TRP A 63 17.22 9.00 -10.00
N VAL A 64 16.92 10.29 -10.15
CA VAL A 64 16.11 10.81 -11.25
C VAL A 64 16.79 10.54 -12.60
N GLY A 65 18.11 10.70 -12.69
CA GLY A 65 18.89 10.39 -13.88
C GLY A 65 18.80 8.91 -14.27
N ARG A 66 18.89 8.00 -13.29
CA ARG A 66 18.68 6.55 -13.52
C ARG A 66 17.25 6.25 -13.93
N GLY A 67 16.26 6.84 -13.26
CA GLY A 67 14.84 6.68 -13.57
C GLY A 67 14.51 7.12 -15.00
N ARG A 68 15.03 8.26 -15.46
CA ARG A 68 14.85 8.73 -16.85
C ARG A 68 15.46 7.76 -17.86
N LYS A 69 16.67 7.24 -17.61
CA LYS A 69 17.30 6.25 -18.49
C LYS A 69 16.49 4.95 -18.56
N ALA A 70 16.00 4.48 -17.42
CA ALA A 70 15.16 3.29 -17.36
C ALA A 70 13.81 3.51 -18.09
N GLY A 71 13.17 4.67 -17.90
CA GLY A 71 11.93 5.02 -18.58
C GLY A 71 12.06 5.10 -20.10
N VAL A 72 13.17 5.66 -20.60
CA VAL A 72 13.45 5.68 -22.06
C VAL A 72 13.64 4.25 -22.60
N SER A 73 14.41 3.41 -21.88
CA SER A 73 14.58 2.00 -22.27
C SER A 73 13.26 1.23 -22.27
N ALA A 74 12.36 1.49 -21.32
CA ALA A 74 11.06 0.84 -21.23
C ALA A 74 10.11 1.28 -22.36
N LEU A 75 10.23 2.51 -22.86
CA LEU A 75 9.47 3.00 -24.01
C LEU A 75 9.95 2.39 -25.33
N GLU A 76 11.21 1.97 -25.41
CA GLU A 76 11.78 1.27 -26.57
C GLU A 76 11.33 -0.20 -26.65
N ASP A 77 10.81 -0.77 -25.55
CA ASP A 77 10.24 -2.12 -25.53
C ASP A 77 8.92 -2.15 -26.30
N ARG A 78 8.98 -2.63 -27.54
CA ARG A 78 7.85 -2.75 -28.50
C ARG A 78 6.66 -3.60 -28.01
N GLY A 79 6.77 -4.24 -26.85
CA GLY A 79 5.72 -5.06 -26.24
C GLY A 79 4.94 -4.37 -25.13
N ALA A 80 5.36 -3.18 -24.68
CA ALA A 80 4.67 -2.45 -23.62
C ALA A 80 3.35 -1.85 -24.13
N LEU A 81 2.34 -1.79 -23.24
CA LEU A 81 1.10 -1.08 -23.54
C LEU A 81 1.35 0.42 -23.68
N ALA A 82 0.50 1.10 -24.45
CA ALA A 82 0.55 2.56 -24.50
C ALA A 82 0.20 3.14 -23.12
N GLU A 83 0.76 4.31 -22.77
CA GLU A 83 0.53 4.98 -21.47
C GLU A 83 -0.96 5.10 -21.12
N GLY A 84 -1.82 5.39 -22.11
CA GLY A 84 -3.27 5.50 -21.89
C GLY A 84 -3.95 4.16 -21.60
N GLU A 85 -3.54 3.08 -22.27
CA GLU A 85 -4.05 1.72 -22.02
C GLU A 85 -3.55 1.19 -20.66
N LEU A 86 -2.32 1.53 -20.29
CA LEU A 86 -1.77 1.24 -18.98
C LEU A 86 -2.53 1.98 -17.88
N ALA A 87 -2.85 3.26 -18.08
CA ALA A 87 -3.66 4.03 -17.14
C ALA A 87 -5.07 3.44 -16.99
N GLU A 88 -5.71 3.02 -18.07
CA GLU A 88 -7.01 2.32 -18.03
C GLU A 88 -6.92 1.00 -17.24
N LEU A 89 -5.84 0.23 -17.44
CA LEU A 89 -5.58 -0.98 -16.66
C LEU A 89 -5.45 -0.67 -15.15
N TRP A 90 -4.74 0.39 -14.79
CA TRP A 90 -4.55 0.81 -13.40
C TRP A 90 -5.80 1.42 -12.77
N ASP A 91 -6.71 2.02 -13.54
CA ASP A 91 -8.01 2.47 -13.04
C ASP A 91 -8.95 1.29 -12.78
N TRP A 92 -8.91 0.28 -13.67
CA TRP A 92 -9.70 -0.94 -13.54
C TRP A 92 -9.22 -1.86 -12.40
N ALA A 93 -7.91 -2.07 -12.26
CA ALA A 93 -7.33 -3.09 -11.39
C ALA A 93 -7.78 -3.00 -9.91
N PRO A 94 -7.82 -1.82 -9.26
CA PRO A 94 -8.29 -1.70 -7.89
C PRO A 94 -9.76 -2.08 -7.72
N VAL A 95 -10.61 -1.78 -8.71
CA VAL A 95 -12.04 -2.07 -8.65
C VAL A 95 -12.26 -3.58 -8.70
N GLU A 96 -11.67 -4.27 -9.66
CA GLU A 96 -11.80 -5.73 -9.77
C GLU A 96 -11.15 -6.46 -8.59
N ALA A 97 -9.98 -5.99 -8.14
CA ALA A 97 -9.32 -6.56 -6.96
C ALA A 97 -10.21 -6.44 -5.71
N ASN A 98 -10.88 -5.29 -5.52
CA ASN A 98 -11.83 -5.11 -4.43
C ASN A 98 -13.09 -5.99 -4.58
N LEU A 99 -13.58 -6.23 -5.79
CA LEU A 99 -14.70 -7.15 -6.04
C LEU A 99 -14.32 -8.60 -5.72
N GLU A 100 -13.16 -9.07 -6.18
CA GLU A 100 -12.69 -10.42 -5.87
C GLU A 100 -12.38 -10.59 -4.38
N ALA A 101 -11.83 -9.55 -3.75
CA ALA A 101 -11.62 -9.53 -2.32
C ALA A 101 -12.94 -9.63 -1.55
N ARG A 102 -14.03 -9.01 -2.04
CA ARG A 102 -15.38 -9.13 -1.44
C ARG A 102 -16.01 -10.49 -1.65
N ARG A 103 -15.77 -11.12 -2.80
CA ARG A 103 -16.28 -12.47 -3.14
C ARG A 103 -15.64 -13.57 -2.29
N ARG A 104 -14.38 -13.41 -1.90
CA ARG A 104 -13.64 -14.41 -1.13
C ARG A 104 -13.77 -14.20 0.37
N ASN A 105 -13.79 -15.31 1.11
CA ASN A 105 -13.74 -15.31 2.56
C ASN A 105 -12.28 -15.23 3.02
N TRP A 106 -11.84 -14.05 3.47
CA TRP A 106 -10.47 -13.84 3.98
C TRP A 106 -10.26 -14.39 5.40
N GLY A 107 -10.81 -15.57 5.71
CA GLY A 107 -10.70 -16.19 7.04
C GLY A 107 -11.63 -15.62 8.12
N GLY A 108 -12.61 -14.80 7.73
CA GLY A 108 -13.72 -14.39 8.61
C GLY A 108 -14.92 -15.33 8.46
N ASN A 109 -15.63 -15.60 9.57
CA ASN A 109 -16.86 -16.42 9.61
C ASN A 109 -18.00 -15.90 8.70
N PHE A 110 -17.87 -14.68 8.18
CA PHE A 110 -18.87 -14.00 7.36
C PHE A 110 -18.20 -13.25 6.21
N THR A 111 -18.87 -13.20 5.07
CA THR A 111 -18.51 -12.26 4.01
C THR A 111 -18.81 -10.83 4.47
N LEU A 112 -18.07 -9.84 3.93
CA LEU A 112 -18.25 -8.43 4.32
C LEU A 112 -19.66 -7.91 3.97
N GLU A 113 -20.26 -8.44 2.90
CA GLU A 113 -21.64 -8.15 2.46
C GLU A 113 -22.68 -8.67 3.48
N GLU A 114 -22.47 -9.87 4.04
CA GLU A 114 -23.32 -10.41 5.12
C GLU A 114 -23.19 -9.62 6.43
N ARG A 115 -22.02 -9.00 6.68
CA ARG A 115 -21.82 -8.13 7.85
C ARG A 115 -22.58 -6.81 7.73
N GLU A 116 -22.63 -6.22 6.55
CA GLU A 116 -23.34 -4.95 6.29
C GLU A 116 -24.86 -5.14 6.15
N ALA A 117 -25.32 -6.29 5.63
CA ALA A 117 -26.74 -6.63 5.55
C ALA A 117 -27.37 -7.01 6.92
N GLY A 118 -26.54 -7.12 7.96
CA GLY A 118 -26.95 -7.49 9.31
C GLY A 118 -27.23 -8.99 9.46
N VAL A 119 -27.23 -9.45 10.72
CA VAL A 119 -27.34 -10.86 11.15
C VAL A 119 -28.58 -11.61 10.62
N GLY A 120 -29.53 -10.90 9.99
CA GLY A 120 -30.78 -11.46 9.46
C GLY A 120 -30.68 -12.11 8.07
N SER A 121 -29.64 -11.84 7.27
CA SER A 121 -29.53 -12.37 5.90
C SER A 121 -28.46 -13.46 5.73
N VAL A 122 -27.96 -14.04 6.82
CA VAL A 122 -26.98 -15.13 6.78
C VAL A 122 -27.70 -16.42 6.38
N VAL A 123 -27.60 -16.81 5.10
CA VAL A 123 -28.06 -18.11 4.58
C VAL A 123 -26.88 -19.06 4.50
N THR A 124 -26.15 -19.22 5.62
CA THR A 124 -25.22 -20.33 5.74
C THR A 124 -25.89 -21.41 6.57
N GLY A 125 -26.35 -22.46 5.89
CA GLY A 125 -26.74 -23.73 6.49
C GLY A 125 -25.55 -24.49 7.08
N LEU A 126 -24.56 -23.80 7.66
CA LEU A 126 -23.47 -24.40 8.42
C LEU A 126 -23.84 -24.29 9.90
N VAL A 127 -24.21 -25.44 10.44
CA VAL A 127 -24.35 -25.70 11.88
C VAL A 127 -23.17 -25.08 12.59
N ARG A 128 -23.44 -24.26 13.61
CA ARG A 128 -22.43 -23.80 14.57
C ARG A 128 -21.62 -25.02 15.01
N VAL A 129 -20.32 -25.06 14.74
CA VAL A 129 -19.42 -25.76 15.67
C VAL A 129 -19.38 -24.84 16.88
N LEU A 130 -20.39 -24.99 17.73
CA LEU A 130 -20.28 -24.55 19.11
C LEU A 130 -19.04 -25.30 19.63
N GLU A 131 -18.04 -24.54 20.05
CA GLU A 131 -16.97 -25.07 20.90
C GLU A 131 -17.65 -25.65 22.14
N ASP A 132 -17.88 -26.96 22.12
CA ASP A 132 -18.37 -27.68 23.28
C ASP A 132 -17.16 -27.92 24.18
N GLU A 133 -17.26 -27.40 25.40
CA GLU A 133 -16.29 -27.56 26.46
C GLU A 133 -15.94 -29.04 26.66
N GLY A 134 -14.64 -29.36 26.59
CA GLY A 134 -14.08 -30.57 27.20
C GLY A 134 -13.66 -31.68 26.25
N SER A 135 -12.39 -31.66 25.84
CA SER A 135 -11.62 -32.89 25.62
C SER A 135 -10.12 -32.60 25.73
N GLU A 136 -9.61 -32.77 26.94
CA GLU A 136 -8.20 -32.97 27.25
C GLU A 136 -7.62 -34.13 26.38
N SER A 137 -6.64 -33.85 25.52
CA SER A 137 -5.70 -34.87 25.07
C SER A 137 -4.40 -34.21 24.63
N GLU A 138 -3.41 -34.36 25.48
CA GLU A 138 -2.00 -34.06 25.27
C GLU A 138 -1.44 -34.72 23.99
N SER A 139 -0.70 -33.95 23.19
CA SER A 139 0.43 -34.48 22.43
C SER A 139 1.39 -33.34 22.06
N GLU A 140 2.57 -33.41 22.66
CA GLU A 140 3.74 -32.57 22.42
C GLU A 140 4.25 -32.73 20.97
N SER A 141 4.47 -31.61 20.28
CA SER A 141 5.35 -31.57 19.10
C SER A 141 5.97 -30.19 18.97
N GLU A 142 7.25 -30.10 19.34
CA GLU A 142 8.11 -28.94 19.09
C GLU A 142 8.19 -28.63 17.58
N GLY A 143 7.90 -27.39 17.24
CA GLY A 143 8.09 -26.83 15.90
C GLY A 143 7.99 -25.32 15.98
N GLU A 144 9.13 -24.65 16.03
CA GLU A 144 9.23 -23.19 15.96
C GLU A 144 8.76 -22.72 14.58
N GLU A 145 7.50 -22.27 14.47
CA GLU A 145 6.97 -21.61 13.27
C GLU A 145 6.85 -20.10 13.55
N GLU A 146 7.61 -19.31 12.80
CA GLU A 146 7.62 -17.85 12.85
C GLU A 146 6.22 -17.29 12.48
N GLU A 147 5.49 -16.82 13.49
CA GLU A 147 4.20 -16.11 13.36
C GLU A 147 4.35 -14.85 12.47
N MET A 148 3.64 -14.82 11.34
CA MET A 148 3.43 -13.57 10.58
C MET A 148 2.13 -12.90 11.03
N GLU A 149 2.27 -11.74 11.64
CA GLU A 149 1.22 -10.90 12.21
C GLU A 149 0.46 -10.12 11.11
N VAL A 150 -0.82 -10.45 10.88
CA VAL A 150 -1.69 -9.74 9.93
C VAL A 150 -2.37 -8.57 10.65
N VAL A 151 -1.95 -7.35 10.33
CA VAL A 151 -2.45 -6.13 10.98
C VAL A 151 -3.71 -5.61 10.27
N GLY A 152 -4.88 -5.85 10.88
CA GLY A 152 -6.13 -5.22 10.47
C GLY A 152 -6.30 -3.82 11.09
N VAL A 153 -6.64 -2.81 10.29
CA VAL A 153 -6.88 -1.43 10.76
C VAL A 153 -8.38 -1.13 10.73
N ARG A 154 -8.96 -0.84 11.90
CA ARG A 154 -10.34 -0.36 12.04
C ARG A 154 -10.38 1.11 12.45
N ARG A 155 -11.29 1.90 11.86
CA ARG A 155 -11.49 3.33 12.15
C ARG A 155 -12.81 3.50 12.93
N GLN A 156 -12.75 3.98 14.16
CA GLN A 156 -13.94 4.16 15.01
C GLN A 156 -14.57 5.55 14.80
N SER A 157 -15.91 5.60 14.76
CA SER A 157 -16.70 6.79 14.43
C SER A 157 -16.91 7.77 15.58
N ALA A 158 -16.13 7.69 16.67
CA ALA A 158 -16.23 8.63 17.79
C ALA A 158 -14.90 8.74 18.55
N GLY A 159 -14.10 9.76 18.24
CA GLY A 159 -12.87 10.10 18.96
C GLY A 159 -11.59 9.60 18.27
N ALA A 160 -10.64 10.51 18.08
CA ALA A 160 -9.41 10.30 17.32
C ALA A 160 -8.50 9.22 17.96
N GLY A 161 -8.54 8.01 17.41
CA GLY A 161 -7.62 6.92 17.72
C GLY A 161 -7.85 5.72 16.80
N PHE A 162 -6.78 5.03 16.40
CA PHE A 162 -6.83 3.73 15.75
C PHE A 162 -6.43 2.68 16.78
N GLU A 163 -7.19 1.60 16.90
CA GLU A 163 -6.90 0.47 17.78
C GLU A 163 -6.56 -0.76 16.92
N PHE A 164 -5.47 -1.44 17.28
CA PHE A 164 -4.99 -2.65 16.60
C PHE A 164 -5.38 -3.86 17.45
N ASP A 165 -6.29 -4.70 16.97
CA ASP A 165 -6.58 -6.01 17.57
C ASP A 165 -5.79 -7.08 16.81
N ILE A 166 -4.90 -7.77 17.50
CA ILE A 166 -4.06 -8.84 16.97
C ILE A 166 -4.78 -10.16 17.24
N ALA A 167 -5.27 -10.80 16.19
CA ALA A 167 -5.76 -12.18 16.26
C ALA A 167 -4.75 -13.10 15.57
N SER A 168 -4.22 -14.08 16.31
CA SER A 168 -3.37 -15.13 15.76
C SER A 168 -4.24 -16.13 14.99
N VAL A 169 -3.96 -16.28 13.70
CA VAL A 169 -4.64 -17.25 12.82
C VAL A 169 -3.65 -18.39 12.53
N SER A 170 -4.04 -19.61 12.88
CA SER A 170 -3.24 -20.81 12.66
C SER A 170 -3.12 -21.14 11.16
N VAL A 171 -1.89 -21.35 10.69
CA VAL A 171 -1.48 -21.48 9.27
C VAL A 171 -1.98 -22.78 8.60
N GLN A 172 -2.57 -23.71 9.36
CA GLN A 172 -2.96 -25.03 8.86
C GLN A 172 -4.12 -25.03 7.85
N GLN A 173 -4.83 -23.92 7.66
CA GLN A 173 -5.93 -23.82 6.69
C GLN A 173 -5.56 -23.17 5.33
N LEU A 174 -4.35 -22.66 5.13
CA LEU A 174 -3.97 -22.00 3.86
C LEU A 174 -3.38 -22.92 2.77
N GLN A 175 -3.10 -24.19 3.04
CA GLN A 175 -2.41 -25.08 2.09
C GLN A 175 -3.28 -25.68 0.97
N THR A 176 -4.52 -25.21 0.77
CA THR A 176 -5.40 -25.69 -0.33
C THR A 176 -5.82 -24.59 -1.31
N VAL A 177 -5.09 -23.47 -1.36
CA VAL A 177 -5.26 -22.49 -2.44
C VAL A 177 -4.13 -22.73 -3.44
N GLY A 178 -4.47 -23.34 -4.57
CA GLY A 178 -3.53 -23.78 -5.60
C GLY A 178 -2.53 -22.71 -6.00
N GLU A 179 -1.31 -23.15 -6.33
CA GLU A 179 -0.25 -22.28 -6.80
C GLU A 179 -0.77 -21.33 -7.90
N PRO A 180 -0.47 -20.02 -7.81
CA PRO A 180 -0.91 -19.08 -8.83
C PRO A 180 -0.33 -19.51 -10.18
N ALA A 181 -1.19 -19.63 -11.20
CA ALA A 181 -0.84 -20.10 -12.55
C ALA A 181 0.19 -19.22 -13.28
N VAL A 182 0.67 -18.15 -12.64
CA VAL A 182 1.58 -17.13 -13.18
C VAL A 182 2.55 -16.74 -12.06
N SER A 183 3.84 -16.60 -12.39
CA SER A 183 4.82 -16.20 -11.39
C SER A 183 4.61 -14.74 -10.97
N LEU A 184 4.95 -14.42 -9.71
CA LEU A 184 4.84 -13.06 -9.19
C LEU A 184 5.60 -12.04 -10.05
N GLU A 185 6.74 -12.45 -10.61
CA GLU A 185 7.54 -11.62 -11.52
C GLU A 185 6.80 -11.30 -12.82
N GLU A 186 6.06 -12.26 -13.39
CA GLU A 186 5.26 -12.03 -14.59
C GLU A 186 4.03 -11.15 -14.32
N ILE A 187 3.43 -11.28 -13.14
CA ILE A 187 2.34 -10.40 -12.69
C ILE A 187 2.89 -8.98 -12.49
N LEU A 188 4.01 -8.83 -11.78
CA LEU A 188 4.65 -7.53 -11.58
C LEU A 188 5.07 -6.89 -12.90
N ARG A 189 5.61 -7.67 -13.83
CA ARG A 189 5.93 -7.18 -15.18
C ARG A 189 4.67 -6.74 -15.91
N PHE A 190 3.61 -7.55 -15.94
CA PHE A 190 2.34 -7.18 -16.57
C PHE A 190 1.75 -5.91 -15.95
N MET A 191 1.77 -5.78 -14.63
CA MET A 191 1.29 -4.57 -13.95
C MET A 191 2.12 -3.34 -14.31
N THR A 192 3.45 -3.48 -14.41
CA THR A 192 4.35 -2.33 -14.62
C THR A 192 4.55 -1.95 -16.08
N THR A 193 4.43 -2.89 -17.02
CA THR A 193 4.69 -2.66 -18.46
C THR A 193 3.52 -3.05 -19.36
N GLY A 194 2.48 -3.69 -18.83
CA GLY A 194 1.34 -4.17 -19.61
C GLY A 194 1.65 -5.42 -20.46
N VAL A 195 2.87 -5.98 -20.36
CA VAL A 195 3.29 -7.14 -21.15
C VAL A 195 2.66 -8.42 -20.62
N ALA A 196 1.75 -9.02 -21.39
CA ALA A 196 1.04 -10.23 -20.99
C ALA A 196 2.00 -11.38 -20.61
N PRO A 197 1.69 -12.16 -19.56
CA PRO A 197 2.49 -13.33 -19.18
C PRO A 197 2.54 -14.36 -20.31
N GLY A 198 3.70 -14.98 -20.52
CA GLY A 198 3.92 -16.00 -21.56
C GLY A 198 4.32 -15.51 -22.96
N LYS A 199 4.33 -14.19 -23.25
CA LYS A 199 4.95 -13.65 -24.46
C LYS A 199 6.43 -13.32 -24.17
N ARG A 200 7.30 -14.31 -24.41
CA ARG A 200 8.75 -14.10 -24.51
C ARG A 200 9.13 -13.59 -25.90
#